data_AF-A0A9E5S4C2-F1
#
_entry.id   AF-A0A9E5S4C2-F1
#
_cell.length_a   1.000
_cell.length_b   1.000
_cell.length_c   1.000
_cell.angle_alpha   90.00
_cell.angle_beta   90.00
_cell.angle_gamma   90.00
#
_symmetry.space_group_name_H-M   'P 1'
#
loop_
_entity.id
_entity.type
_entity.pdbx_description
1 polymer ?
#
loop_
_entity_poly.entity_id
_entity_poly.type
_entity_poly.pdbx_seq_one_letter_code
_entity_poly.pdbx_strand_id
1 'polypeptide(L)'
;MERLDYFFRRLLLMVPTFLGITFVCFALTQAVPGGPVEQALARMRGMGAAEAGRSPHAGAAVSAEQRRALEEHFGFDKPLLQRYGTWLVRDKMGLAARSYKYPNKSAGRLIRERFSVSLVFGLSGFILTYLICIPLGIAKALRHGSD
;
A
#
# COMPACT_ATOMS: atom_id res chain seq x y z
N MET A 1 24.76 17.65 26.90
CA MET A 1 23.34 17.91 26.61
C MET A 1 23.08 18.05 25.11
N GLU A 2 23.97 18.70 24.35
CA GLU A 2 23.96 18.82 22.86
C GLU A 2 23.53 17.58 22.03
N ARG A 3 23.99 16.37 22.39
CA ARG A 3 23.69 15.15 21.61
C ARG A 3 22.24 14.69 21.74
N LEU A 4 21.63 14.88 22.92
CA LEU A 4 20.24 14.51 23.17
C LEU A 4 19.29 15.51 22.51
N ASP A 5 19.61 16.80 22.56
CA ASP A 5 18.80 17.85 21.91
C ASP A 5 18.78 17.68 20.39
N TYR A 6 19.93 17.38 19.78
CA TYR A 6 20.00 17.03 18.37
C TYR A 6 19.16 15.78 18.03
N PHE A 7 19.24 14.75 18.87
CA PHE A 7 18.47 13.52 18.70
C PHE A 7 16.96 13.79 18.78
N PHE A 8 16.49 14.50 19.80
CA PHE A 8 15.07 14.86 19.95
C PHE A 8 14.59 15.78 18.84
N ARG A 9 15.39 16.77 18.43
CA ARG A 9 15.04 17.66 17.31
C ARG A 9 14.88 16.87 16.01
N ARG A 10 15.78 15.92 15.73
CA ARG A 10 15.71 15.06 14.55
C ARG A 10 14.55 14.08 14.61
N LEU A 11 14.27 13.52 15.79
CA LEU A 11 13.10 12.65 16.03
C LEU A 11 11.78 13.42 15.85
N LEU A 12 11.70 14.65 16.38
CA LEU A 12 10.54 15.51 16.24
C LEU A 12 10.31 15.93 14.78
N LEU A 13 11.39 16.23 14.04
CA LEU A 13 11.35 16.52 12.60
C LEU A 13 10.92 15.32 11.75
N MET A 14 11.11 14.09 12.24
CA MET A 14 10.68 12.89 11.52
C MET A 14 9.16 12.82 11.37
N VAL A 15 8.41 13.25 12.40
CA VAL A 15 6.94 13.21 12.41
C VAL A 15 6.30 14.05 11.30
N PRO A 16 6.59 15.36 11.15
CA PRO A 16 6.02 16.17 10.08
C PRO A 16 6.49 15.72 8.69
N THR A 17 7.73 15.27 8.53
CA THR A 17 8.20 14.71 7.25
C THR A 17 7.42 13.45 6.89
N PHE A 18 7.21 12.55 7.86
CA PHE A 18 6.42 11.34 7.66
C PHE A 18 4.96 11.65 7.30
N LEU A 19 4.32 12.59 8.00
CA LEU A 19 2.97 13.04 7.66
C LEU A 19 2.91 13.67 6.26
N GLY A 20 3.90 14.49 5.89
CA GLY A 20 3.99 15.08 4.56
C GLY A 20 4.09 14.02 3.46
N ILE A 21 5.01 13.06 3.59
CA ILE A 21 5.19 11.98 2.61
C ILE A 21 3.92 11.12 2.52
N THR A 22 3.33 10.71 3.65
CA THR A 22 2.11 9.89 3.64
C THR A 22 0.92 10.64 3.05
N PHE A 23 0.79 11.95 3.27
CA PHE A 23 -0.23 12.77 2.64
C PHE A 23 -0.06 12.81 1.12
N VAL A 24 1.17 12.99 0.62
CA VAL A 24 1.47 12.93 -0.82
C VAL A 24 1.11 11.55 -1.38
N CYS A 25 1.53 10.46 -0.74
CA CYS A 25 1.17 9.10 -1.17
C CYS A 25 -0.35 8.87 -1.16
N PHE A 26 -1.06 9.39 -0.16
CA PHE A 26 -2.51 9.32 -0.08
C PHE A 26 -3.18 10.09 -1.22
N ALA A 27 -2.75 11.33 -1.49
CA ALA A 27 -3.26 12.13 -2.59
C ALA A 27 -3.01 11.46 -3.95
N LEU A 28 -1.82 10.90 -4.14
CA LEU A 28 -1.47 10.16 -5.36
C LEU A 28 -2.36 8.93 -5.56
N THR A 29 -2.58 8.13 -4.52
CA THR A 29 -3.43 6.93 -4.61
C THR A 29 -4.90 7.26 -4.87
N GLN A 30 -5.39 8.42 -4.41
CA GLN A 30 -6.74 8.91 -4.72
C GLN A 30 -6.86 9.47 -6.15
N ALA A 31 -5.75 9.90 -6.76
CA ALA A 31 -5.70 10.40 -8.13
C ALA A 31 -5.56 9.29 -9.18
N VAL A 32 -5.25 8.05 -8.77
CA VAL A 32 -5.14 6.90 -9.70
C VAL A 32 -6.52 6.51 -10.23
N PRO A 33 -6.73 6.41 -11.56
CA PRO A 33 -7.97 5.93 -12.14
C PRO A 33 -8.21 4.46 -11.77
N GLY A 34 -9.44 4.14 -11.32
CA GLY A 34 -9.79 2.79 -10.80
C GLY A 34 -9.92 2.72 -9.27
N GLY A 35 -10.38 3.81 -8.66
CA GLY A 35 -10.68 3.89 -7.23
C GLY A 35 -11.73 2.89 -6.75
N PRO A 36 -11.97 2.82 -5.43
CA PRO A 36 -12.87 1.84 -4.82
C PRO A 36 -14.31 1.94 -5.32
N VAL A 37 -14.77 3.14 -5.68
CA VAL A 37 -16.09 3.39 -6.28
C VAL A 37 -16.17 2.74 -7.66
N GLU A 38 -15.19 2.96 -8.53
CA GLU A 38 -15.12 2.40 -9.88
C GLU A 38 -14.95 0.87 -9.86
N GLN A 39 -14.19 0.33 -8.90
CA GLN A 39 -14.09 -1.13 -8.70
C GLN A 39 -15.40 -1.75 -8.20
N ALA A 40 -16.11 -1.07 -7.29
CA ALA A 40 -17.42 -1.52 -6.82
C ALA A 40 -18.47 -1.45 -7.94
N LEU A 41 -18.48 -0.39 -8.73
CA LEU A 41 -19.30 -0.24 -9.93
C LEU A 41 -18.98 -1.32 -10.98
N ALA A 42 -17.70 -1.60 -11.22
CA ALA A 42 -17.27 -2.66 -12.15
C ALA A 42 -17.72 -4.06 -11.69
N ARG A 43 -17.68 -4.35 -10.39
CA ARG A 43 -18.21 -5.60 -9.83
C ARG A 43 -19.73 -5.71 -9.99
N MET A 44 -20.47 -4.63 -9.72
CA MET A 44 -21.92 -4.63 -9.92
C MET A 44 -22.30 -4.79 -11.39
N ARG A 45 -21.54 -4.18 -12.32
CA ARG A 45 -21.70 -4.41 -13.77
C ARG A 45 -21.44 -5.86 -14.16
N GLY A 46 -20.40 -6.49 -13.60
CA GLY A 46 -20.06 -7.89 -13.87
C GLY A 46 -21.07 -8.89 -13.31
N MET A 47 -21.70 -8.59 -12.16
CA MET A 47 -22.77 -9.41 -11.58
C MET A 47 -24.12 -9.19 -12.29
N GLY A 48 -24.45 -7.95 -12.66
CA GLY A 48 -25.67 -7.62 -13.40
C GLY A 48 -25.71 -8.23 -14.81
N ALA A 49 -24.56 -8.45 -15.44
CA ALA A 49 -24.48 -9.13 -16.74
C ALA A 49 -24.80 -10.64 -16.68
N ALA A 50 -24.69 -11.28 -15.50
CA ALA A 50 -25.00 -12.70 -15.31
C ALA A 50 -26.50 -12.94 -15.02
N GLU A 51 -27.20 -11.99 -14.41
CA GLU A 51 -28.66 -12.07 -14.18
C GLU A 51 -29.48 -11.39 -15.29
N ALA A 52 -28.93 -10.43 -16.04
CA ALA A 52 -29.62 -9.74 -17.13
C ALA A 52 -29.54 -10.50 -18.46
N GLY A 53 -30.10 -11.72 -18.47
CA GLY A 53 -30.56 -12.30 -19.72
C GLY A 53 -31.64 -11.41 -20.33
N ARG A 54 -31.37 -10.84 -21.51
CA ARG A 54 -32.35 -10.23 -22.45
C ARG A 54 -32.93 -8.83 -22.10
N SER A 55 -32.09 -7.81 -21.93
CA SER A 55 -32.57 -6.43 -22.20
C SER A 55 -31.51 -5.57 -22.89
N PRO A 56 -31.75 -5.06 -24.11
CA PRO A 56 -30.81 -4.19 -24.83
C PRO A 56 -30.58 -2.83 -24.15
N HIS A 57 -31.28 -2.53 -23.06
CA HIS A 57 -31.22 -1.25 -22.33
C HIS A 57 -30.53 -1.37 -20.96
N ALA A 58 -30.10 -2.57 -20.54
CA ALA A 58 -29.44 -2.78 -19.25
C ALA A 58 -27.93 -2.43 -19.24
N GLY A 59 -27.38 -2.00 -20.38
CA GLY A 59 -25.95 -1.67 -20.52
C GLY A 59 -25.61 -0.19 -20.44
N ALA A 60 -26.60 0.72 -20.42
CA ALA A 60 -26.38 2.13 -20.73
C ALA A 60 -27.02 3.08 -19.72
N ALA A 61 -26.70 2.93 -18.44
CA ALA A 61 -26.60 4.01 -17.45
C ALA A 61 -26.49 3.35 -16.08
N VAL A 62 -25.27 3.17 -15.60
CA VAL A 62 -25.07 3.23 -14.14
C VAL A 62 -25.57 4.62 -13.76
N SER A 63 -26.69 4.68 -13.05
CA SER A 63 -27.36 5.94 -12.78
C SER A 63 -26.40 6.81 -12.00
N ALA A 64 -26.30 8.09 -12.36
CA ALA A 64 -25.47 9.05 -11.63
C ALA A 64 -25.81 9.05 -10.12
N GLU A 65 -27.03 8.65 -9.77
CA GLU A 65 -27.48 8.40 -8.39
C GLU A 65 -26.78 7.22 -7.71
N GLN A 66 -26.59 6.08 -8.37
CA GLN A 66 -25.84 4.95 -7.80
C GLN A 66 -24.38 5.32 -7.55
N ARG A 67 -23.78 6.13 -8.43
CA ARG A 67 -22.42 6.65 -8.23
C ARG A 67 -22.36 7.61 -7.04
N ARG A 68 -23.31 8.53 -6.92
CA ARG A 68 -23.42 9.47 -5.79
C ARG A 68 -23.66 8.75 -4.45
N ALA A 69 -24.55 7.77 -4.41
CA ALA A 69 -24.80 6.97 -3.22
C ALA A 69 -23.54 6.20 -2.78
N LEU A 70 -22.76 5.67 -3.73
CA LEU A 70 -21.46 5.07 -3.43
C LEU A 70 -20.44 6.12 -2.96
N GLU A 71 -20.33 7.25 -3.64
CA GLU A 71 -19.44 8.35 -3.23
C GLU A 71 -19.73 8.82 -1.80
N GLU A 72 -21.01 8.91 -1.43
CA GLU A 72 -21.47 9.22 -0.08
C GLU A 72 -21.09 8.11 0.92
N HIS A 73 -21.39 6.85 0.58
CA HIS A 73 -21.07 5.68 1.42
C HIS A 73 -19.56 5.53 1.68
N PHE A 74 -18.74 5.86 0.67
CA PHE A 74 -17.29 5.79 0.77
C PHE A 74 -16.66 7.11 1.29
N GLY A 75 -17.46 8.15 1.55
CA GLY A 75 -16.98 9.43 2.07
C GLY A 75 -16.16 10.24 1.06
N PHE A 76 -16.31 9.95 -0.23
CA PHE A 76 -15.73 10.71 -1.34
C PHE A 76 -16.40 12.06 -1.59
N ASP A 77 -17.34 12.45 -0.74
CA ASP A 77 -17.93 13.79 -0.70
C ASP A 77 -17.14 14.76 0.20
N LYS A 78 -16.33 14.24 1.14
CA LYS A 78 -15.65 15.04 2.17
C LYS A 78 -14.36 15.72 1.67
N PRO A 79 -13.90 16.84 2.25
CA PRO A 79 -12.61 17.45 1.89
C PRO A 79 -11.43 16.49 2.05
N LEU A 80 -10.39 16.62 1.20
CA LEU A 80 -9.23 15.70 1.18
C LEU A 80 -8.54 15.55 2.54
N LEU A 81 -8.40 16.64 3.31
CA LEU A 81 -7.80 16.59 4.65
C LEU A 81 -8.62 15.74 5.63
N GLN A 82 -9.95 15.78 5.55
CA GLN A 82 -10.82 15.00 6.43
C GLN A 82 -10.75 13.50 6.09
N ARG A 83 -10.64 13.17 4.79
CA ARG A 83 -10.38 11.79 4.34
C ARG A 83 -9.03 11.29 4.80
N TYR A 84 -7.99 12.12 4.68
CA TYR A 84 -6.65 11.79 5.16
C TYR A 84 -6.62 11.57 6.67
N GLY A 85 -7.24 12.44 7.47
CA GLY A 85 -7.31 12.26 8.93
C GLY A 85 -8.05 10.99 9.34
N THR A 86 -9.16 10.68 8.66
CA THR A 86 -9.90 9.44 8.87
C THR A 86 -9.04 8.22 8.50
N TRP A 87 -8.37 8.26 7.35
CA TRP A 87 -7.49 7.18 6.89
C TRP A 87 -6.27 6.98 7.82
N LEU A 88 -5.69 8.07 8.30
CA LEU A 88 -4.51 8.07 9.17
C LEU A 88 -4.84 7.47 10.54
N VAL A 89 -5.93 7.93 11.17
CA VAL A 89 -6.29 7.57 12.55
C VAL A 89 -7.19 6.33 12.61
N ARG A 90 -8.32 6.33 11.89
CA ARG A 90 -9.32 5.25 11.95
C ARG A 90 -8.86 4.01 11.20
N ASP A 91 -8.33 4.20 9.99
CA ASP A 91 -7.95 3.08 9.12
C ASP A 91 -6.47 2.66 9.35
N LYS A 92 -5.80 3.29 10.33
CA LYS A 92 -4.41 3.06 10.74
C LYS A 92 -3.45 3.05 9.55
N MET A 93 -3.41 4.14 8.78
CA MET A 93 -2.60 4.26 7.55
C MET A 93 -2.95 3.17 6.50
N GLY A 94 -4.21 2.74 6.47
CA GLY A 94 -4.68 1.68 5.58
C GLY A 94 -4.36 0.25 6.04
N LEU A 95 -3.66 0.04 7.16
CA LEU A 95 -3.36 -1.30 7.68
C LEU A 95 -4.60 -2.07 8.12
N ALA A 96 -5.58 -1.34 8.67
CA ALA A 96 -6.87 -1.89 9.10
C ALA A 96 -7.97 -1.75 8.03
N ALA A 97 -7.70 -1.02 6.94
CA ALA A 97 -8.65 -0.88 5.85
C ALA A 97 -8.94 -2.24 5.21
N ARG A 98 -10.22 -2.52 4.96
CA ARG A 98 -10.64 -3.70 4.20
C ARG A 98 -10.15 -3.53 2.76
N SER A 99 -9.47 -4.54 2.21
CA SER A 99 -8.99 -4.48 0.84
C SER A 99 -10.16 -4.39 -0.13
N TYR A 100 -10.18 -3.34 -0.95
CA TYR A 100 -11.20 -3.15 -1.99
C TYR A 100 -11.16 -4.26 -3.04
N LYS A 101 -9.96 -4.79 -3.34
CA LYS A 101 -9.72 -5.87 -4.31
C LYS A 101 -9.94 -7.28 -3.74
N TYR A 102 -9.76 -7.49 -2.43
CA TYR A 102 -9.91 -8.80 -1.78
C TYR A 102 -10.82 -8.72 -0.53
N PRO A 103 -12.13 -9.01 -0.64
CA PRO A 103 -12.98 -9.12 0.53
C PRO A 103 -12.39 -10.18 1.48
N ASN A 104 -12.16 -9.81 2.74
CA ASN A 104 -11.59 -10.61 3.84
C ASN A 104 -10.06 -10.57 4.10
N LYS A 105 -9.29 -9.72 3.40
CA LYS A 105 -7.89 -9.46 3.79
C LYS A 105 -7.65 -7.98 4.10
N SER A 106 -7.07 -7.70 5.27
CA SER A 106 -6.55 -6.36 5.61
C SER A 106 -5.13 -6.21 5.05
N ALA A 107 -4.71 -4.98 4.75
CA ALA A 107 -3.35 -4.73 4.27
C ALA A 107 -2.30 -5.22 5.29
N GLY A 108 -2.55 -5.07 6.59
CA GLY A 108 -1.65 -5.55 7.64
C GLY A 108 -1.47 -7.07 7.65
N ARG A 109 -2.51 -7.86 7.34
CA ARG A 109 -2.38 -9.32 7.22
C ARG A 109 -1.50 -9.69 6.03
N LEU A 110 -1.68 -9.01 4.90
CA LEU A 110 -0.88 -9.25 3.71
C LEU A 110 0.59 -8.88 3.92
N ILE A 111 0.87 -7.75 4.58
CA ILE A 111 2.23 -7.36 4.96
C ILE A 111 2.87 -8.42 5.86
N ARG A 112 2.14 -8.93 6.85
CA ARG A 112 2.62 -10.01 7.73
C ARG A 112 2.90 -11.31 6.98
N GLU A 113 2.05 -11.68 6.04
CA GLU A 113 2.27 -12.85 5.16
C GLU A 113 3.57 -12.68 4.33
N ARG A 114 3.80 -11.48 3.78
CA ARG A 114 4.99 -11.18 2.98
C ARG A 114 6.26 -11.05 3.82
N PHE A 115 6.16 -10.60 5.06
CA PHE A 115 7.31 -10.44 5.96
C PHE A 115 8.09 -11.76 6.14
N SER A 116 7.40 -12.87 6.39
CA SER A 116 8.04 -14.19 6.53
C SER A 116 8.78 -14.60 5.26
N VAL A 117 8.16 -14.35 4.09
CA VAL A 117 8.78 -14.64 2.80
C VAL A 117 10.05 -13.81 2.60
N SER A 118 9.98 -12.49 2.82
CA SER A 118 11.16 -11.62 2.74
C SER A 118 12.26 -12.01 3.71
N LEU A 119 11.90 -12.48 4.91
CA LEU A 119 12.87 -12.94 5.91
C LEU A 119 13.65 -14.17 5.40
N VAL A 120 12.94 -15.16 4.84
CA VAL A 120 13.57 -16.37 4.29
C VAL A 120 14.53 -15.99 3.14
N PHE A 121 14.06 -15.24 2.15
CA PHE A 121 14.91 -14.86 1.02
C PHE A 121 16.09 -13.95 1.43
N GLY A 122 15.85 -13.02 2.36
CA GLY A 122 16.88 -12.12 2.86
C GLY A 122 17.98 -12.87 3.63
N LEU A 123 17.58 -13.78 4.52
CA LEU A 123 18.53 -14.54 5.34
C LEU A 123 19.27 -15.58 4.49
N SER A 124 18.57 -16.29 3.61
CA SER A 124 19.21 -17.23 2.67
C SER A 124 20.18 -16.51 1.73
N GLY A 125 19.79 -15.35 1.19
CA GLY A 125 20.66 -14.52 0.36
C GLY A 125 21.91 -14.07 1.12
N PHE A 126 21.73 -13.56 2.35
CA PHE A 126 22.84 -13.15 3.20
C PHE A 126 23.83 -14.30 3.46
N ILE A 127 23.33 -15.48 3.85
CA ILE A 127 24.18 -16.66 4.10
C ILE A 127 24.95 -17.06 2.84
N LEU A 128 24.25 -17.15 1.70
CA LEU A 128 24.87 -17.56 0.43
C LEU A 128 25.93 -16.56 -0.04
N THR A 129 25.64 -15.26 0.08
CA THR A 129 26.60 -14.19 -0.22
C THR A 129 27.86 -14.32 0.65
N TYR A 130 27.72 -14.51 1.96
CA TYR A 130 28.88 -14.67 2.84
C TYR A 130 29.69 -15.93 2.52
N LEU A 131 28.99 -17.05 2.28
CA LEU A 131 29.63 -18.34 2.00
C LEU A 131 30.39 -18.35 0.67
N ILE A 132 29.97 -17.56 -0.32
CA ILE A 132 30.64 -17.47 -1.62
C ILE A 132 31.69 -16.35 -1.63
N CYS A 133 31.31 -15.14 -1.19
CA CYS A 133 32.16 -13.96 -1.31
C CYS A 133 33.36 -13.99 -0.34
N ILE A 134 33.21 -14.54 0.87
CA ILE A 134 34.34 -14.58 1.81
C ILE A 134 35.45 -15.50 1.32
N PRO A 135 35.20 -16.77 0.92
CA PRO A 135 36.26 -17.63 0.41
C PRO A 135 36.88 -17.11 -0.87
N LEU A 136 36.09 -16.57 -1.80
CA LEU A 136 36.62 -15.95 -3.02
C LEU A 136 37.47 -14.71 -2.72
N GLY A 137 37.05 -13.89 -1.75
CA GLY A 137 37.82 -12.73 -1.29
C GLY A 137 39.16 -13.15 -0.69
N ILE A 138 39.17 -14.16 0.18
CA ILE A 138 40.39 -14.71 0.78
C ILE A 138 41.29 -15.33 -0.29
N ALA A 139 40.75 -16.17 -1.18
CA ALA A 139 41.51 -16.81 -2.25
C ALA A 139 42.14 -15.78 -3.19
N LYS A 140 41.42 -14.70 -3.51
CA LYS A 140 41.96 -13.59 -4.29
C LYS A 140 43.07 -12.86 -3.55
N ALA A 141 42.90 -12.57 -2.25
CA ALA A 141 43.90 -11.88 -1.44
C ALA A 141 45.21 -12.68 -1.33
N LEU A 142 45.12 -14.00 -1.19
CA LEU A 142 46.29 -14.88 -1.10
C LEU A 142 47.07 -14.99 -2.43
N ARG A 143 46.39 -14.92 -3.57
CA ARG A 143 47.03 -14.98 -4.91
C ARG A 143 47.58 -13.62 -5.37
N HIS A 144 47.18 -12.52 -4.75
CA HIS A 144 47.64 -11.17 -5.10
C HIS A 144 49.01 -10.79 -4.50
N GLY A 145 49.61 -11.67 -3.70
CA GLY A 145 50.97 -11.52 -3.15
C GLY A 145 51.98 -12.52 -3.71
N SER A 146 51.65 -13.21 -4.80
CA SER A 146 52.55 -14.10 -5.52
C SER A 146 53.17 -13.37 -6.72
N ASP A 147 53.88 -12.28 -6.43
CA ASP A 147 54.95 -11.74 -7.28
C ASP A 147 56.29 -12.06 -6.59
#